data_AF-A0AAF0MPE8-F1
#
_entry.id   AF-A0AAF0MPE8-F1
#
_cell.length_a   1.000
_cell.length_b   1.000
_cell.length_c   1.000
_cell.angle_alpha   90.00
_cell.angle_beta   90.00
_cell.angle_gamma   90.00
#
_symmetry.space_group_name_H-M   'P 1'
#
loop_
_entity.id
_entity.type
_entity.pdbx_description
1 polymer ?
#
loop_
_entity_poly.entity_id
_entity_poly.type
_entity_poly.pdbx_seq_one_letter_code
_entity_poly.pdbx_strand_id
1 'polypeptide(L)' 'MAADEEESTYEELQDEFESKARGFGKGKYGRIMKMARTPSMDEYKKTVYITAIGIILIGAVGFAIMWLMTVLPKYF' A
#
# COMPACT_ATOMS: atom_id res chain seq x y z
N MET A 1 38.60 19.78 19.09
CA MET A 1 38.48 18.37 19.47
C MET A 1 37.06 17.85 19.24
N ALA A 2 36.01 18.55 19.69
CA ALA A 2 34.61 18.14 19.43
C ALA A 2 34.19 18.12 17.94
N ALA A 3 34.76 18.97 17.07
CA ALA A 3 34.45 18.98 15.64
C ALA A 3 35.01 17.76 14.87
N ASP A 4 36.03 17.10 15.41
CA ASP A 4 36.69 15.94 14.79
C ASP A 4 35.92 14.64 15.10
N GLU A 5 35.35 14.53 16.30
CA GLU A 5 34.44 13.44 16.69
C GLU A 5 33.11 13.46 15.93
N GLU A 6 32.58 14.65 15.61
CA GLU A 6 31.35 14.76 14.81
C GLU A 6 31.57 14.30 13.37
N GLU A 7 32.66 14.71 12.70
CA GLU A 7 32.97 14.22 11.33
C GLU A 7 33.14 12.70 11.28
N SER A 8 33.87 12.11 12.24
CA SER A 8 34.02 10.65 12.37
C SER A 8 32.68 9.94 12.54
N THR A 9 31.76 10.51 13.34
CA THR A 9 30.42 9.92 13.56
C THR A 9 29.59 9.93 12.28
N TYR A 10 29.67 10.98 11.46
CA TYR A 10 28.93 11.05 10.18
C TYR A 10 29.47 10.06 9.14
N GLU A 11 30.78 9.82 9.12
CA GLU A 11 31.41 8.82 8.25
C GLU A 11 31.01 7.40 8.65
N GLU A 12 31.05 7.07 9.94
CA GLU A 12 30.63 5.76 10.46
C GLU A 12 29.14 5.46 10.18
N LEU A 13 28.27 6.46 10.30
CA LEU A 13 26.85 6.32 9.98
C LEU A 13 26.59 6.12 8.48
N GLN A 14 27.39 6.75 7.60
CA GLN A 14 27.28 6.55 6.15
C GLN A 14 27.68 5.12 5.75
N ASP A 15 28.77 4.59 6.31
CA ASP A 15 29.24 3.24 6.01
C ASP A 15 28.28 2.15 6.51
N GLU A 16 27.68 2.35 7.69
CA GLU A 16 26.68 1.42 8.24
C GLU A 16 25.37 1.44 7.42
N PHE A 17 24.93 2.61 6.96
CA PHE A 17 23.75 2.72 6.09
C PHE A 17 24.01 2.14 4.70
N GLU A 18 25.18 2.41 4.11
CA GLU A 18 25.52 1.95 2.77
C GLU A 18 25.68 0.43 2.72
N SER A 19 26.30 -0.17 3.73
CA SER A 19 26.44 -1.63 3.85
C SER A 19 25.08 -2.32 4.02
N LYS A 20 24.14 -1.73 4.78
CA LYS A 20 22.78 -2.25 4.96
C LYS A 20 21.91 -2.07 3.72
N ALA A 21 22.03 -0.94 3.02
CA ALA A 21 21.30 -0.66 1.78
C ALA A 21 21.72 -1.60 0.63
N ARG A 22 23.01 -1.99 0.53
CA ARG A 22 23.48 -2.95 -0.49
C ARG A 22 22.83 -4.34 -0.35
N GLY A 23 22.44 -4.74 0.86
CA GLY A 23 21.73 -6.00 1.14
C GLY A 23 20.21 -5.93 0.95
N PHE A 24 19.63 -4.73 1.06
CA PHE A 24 18.18 -4.51 1.00
C PHE A 24 17.70 -4.46 -0.46
N GLY A 25 17.41 -5.63 -1.03
CA GLY A 25 16.72 -5.73 -2.33
C GLY A 25 17.20 -6.84 -3.26
N LYS A 26 18.33 -7.50 -2.95
CA LYS A 26 18.85 -8.64 -3.73
C LYS A 26 18.50 -10.01 -3.16
N GLY A 27 17.61 -10.07 -2.16
CA GLY A 27 17.08 -11.32 -1.62
C GLY A 27 16.10 -12.04 -2.55
N LYS A 28 15.64 -13.23 -2.14
CA LYS A 28 14.67 -14.08 -2.87
C LYS A 28 13.45 -13.30 -3.40
N TYR A 29 12.91 -12.37 -2.59
CA TYR A 29 11.75 -11.55 -2.91
C TYR A 29 12.00 -10.48 -3.98
N GLY A 30 13.23 -9.94 -4.08
CA GLY A 30 13.60 -8.99 -5.13
C GLY A 30 13.61 -9.63 -6.52
N ARG A 31 13.97 -10.93 -6.62
CA ARG A 31 13.83 -11.71 -7.87
C ARG A 31 12.37 -11.95 -8.23
N ILE A 32 11.53 -12.24 -7.23
CA ILE A 32 10.10 -12.54 -7.45
C ILE A 32 9.37 -11.29 -7.94
N MET A 33 9.63 -10.12 -7.35
CA MET A 33 9.03 -8.86 -7.80
C MET A 33 9.45 -8.49 -9.22
N LYS A 34 10.70 -8.80 -9.60
CA LYS A 34 11.19 -8.62 -10.99
C LYS A 34 10.58 -9.61 -11.99
N MET A 35 10.13 -10.77 -11.53
CA MET A 35 9.42 -11.77 -12.35
C MET A 35 7.92 -11.52 -12.42
N ALA A 36 7.37 -10.66 -11.56
CA ALA A 36 5.96 -10.31 -11.61
C ALA A 36 5.66 -9.55 -12.91
N ARG A 37 4.60 -9.96 -13.61
CA ARG A 37 4.14 -9.28 -14.82
C ARG A 37 3.44 -7.98 -14.43
N THR A 38 3.97 -6.84 -14.86
CA THR A 38 3.26 -5.56 -14.77
C THR A 38 1.94 -5.66 -15.54
N PRO A 39 0.78 -5.37 -14.93
CA PRO A 39 -0.49 -5.43 -15.62
C PRO A 39 -0.55 -4.38 -16.74
N SER A 40 -1.22 -4.69 -17.84
CA SER A 40 -1.54 -3.69 -18.86
C SER A 40 -2.60 -2.72 -18.34
N MET A 41 -2.63 -1.50 -18.90
CA MET A 41 -3.61 -0.48 -18.51
C MET A 41 -5.06 -0.93 -18.74
N ASP A 42 -5.31 -1.75 -19.75
CA ASP A 42 -6.66 -2.26 -20.05
C ASP A 42 -7.11 -3.33 -19.05
N GLU A 43 -6.21 -4.25 -18.66
CA GLU A 43 -6.47 -5.23 -17.59
C GLU A 43 -6.74 -4.51 -16.26
N TYR A 44 -5.91 -3.53 -15.90
CA TYR A 44 -6.07 -2.75 -14.69
C TYR A 44 -7.42 -2.02 -14.65
N LYS A 45 -7.77 -1.31 -15.72
CA LYS A 45 -9.05 -0.59 -15.81
C LYS A 45 -10.23 -1.54 -15.67
N LYS A 46 -10.23 -2.68 -16.35
CA LYS A 46 -11.31 -3.68 -16.25
C LYS A 46 -11.49 -4.17 -14.82
N THR A 47 -10.39 -4.52 -14.14
CA THR A 47 -10.42 -4.97 -12.74
C THR A 47 -10.92 -3.87 -11.80
N VAL A 48 -10.47 -2.62 -11.98
CA VAL A 48 -10.95 -1.49 -11.18
C VAL A 48 -12.45 -1.24 -11.40
N TYR A 49 -12.94 -1.31 -12.64
CA TYR A 49 -14.36 -1.11 -12.92
C TYR A 49 -15.25 -2.18 -12.27
N ILE A 50 -14.90 -3.46 -12.41
CA ILE A 50 -15.71 -4.53 -11.81
C ILE A 50 -15.71 -4.47 -10.28
N THR A 51 -14.55 -4.17 -9.67
CA THR A 51 -14.43 -4.04 -8.21
C THR A 51 -15.19 -2.82 -7.70
N ALA A 52 -15.08 -1.67 -8.38
CA ALA A 52 -15.83 -0.46 -8.03
C ALA A 52 -17.35 -0.70 -8.07
N ILE A 53 -17.86 -1.36 -9.11
CA ILE A 53 -19.29 -1.70 -9.21
C ILE A 53 -19.70 -2.63 -8.06
N GLY A 54 -18.90 -3.65 -7.73
CA GLY A 54 -19.18 -4.56 -6.63
C GLY A 54 -19.26 -3.85 -5.27
N ILE A 55 -18.31 -2.96 -4.98
CA ILE A 55 -18.30 -2.18 -3.73
C ILE A 55 -19.54 -1.28 -3.64
N ILE A 56 -19.91 -0.60 -4.74
CA ILE A 56 -21.09 0.26 -4.78
C ILE A 56 -22.37 -0.55 -4.54
N LEU A 57 -22.52 -1.71 -5.20
CA LEU A 57 -23.71 -2.53 -5.05
C LEU A 57 -23.86 -3.08 -3.63
N ILE A 58 -22.79 -3.65 -3.07
CA ILE A 58 -22.81 -4.19 -1.71
C ILE A 58 -23.05 -3.07 -0.68
N GLY A 59 -22.37 -1.93 -0.86
CA GLY A 59 -22.55 -0.74 -0.03
C GLY A 59 -23.98 -0.20 -0.10
N ALA A 60 -24.57 -0.14 -1.30
CA ALA A 60 -25.95 0.33 -1.49
C ALA A 60 -26.97 -0.60 -0.83
N VAL A 61 -26.77 -1.92 -0.91
CA VAL A 61 -27.65 -2.90 -0.23
C VAL A 61 -27.55 -2.75 1.29
N GLY A 62 -26.34 -2.70 1.84
CA GLY A 62 -26.15 -2.47 3.28
C GLY A 62 -26.73 -1.13 3.74
N PHE A 63 -26.54 -0.08 2.94
CA PHE A 63 -27.11 1.24 3.18
C PHE A 63 -28.64 1.22 3.12
N ALA A 64 -29.23 0.52 2.16
CA ALA A 64 -30.68 0.40 2.03
C ALA A 64 -31.31 -0.29 3.26
N ILE A 65 -30.68 -1.36 3.76
CA ILE A 65 -31.13 -2.05 4.98
C ILE A 65 -31.08 -1.10 6.19
N MET A 66 -29.95 -0.41 6.39
CA MET A 66 -29.80 0.57 7.47
C MET A 66 -30.83 1.71 7.35
N TRP A 67 -31.01 2.25 6.15
CA TRP A 67 -31.96 3.31 5.88
C TRP A 67 -33.38 2.88 6.22
N LEU A 68 -33.78 1.69 5.76
CA LEU A 68 -35.09 1.12 6.04
C LEU A 68 -35.30 0.93 7.54
N MET A 69 -34.33 0.34 8.25
CA MET A 69 -34.40 0.14 9.71
C MET A 69 -34.43 1.45 10.50
N THR A 70 -33.85 2.53 9.98
CA THR A 70 -33.86 3.85 10.65
C THR A 70 -35.17 4.59 10.41
N VAL A 71 -35.75 4.44 9.23
CA VAL A 71 -36.96 5.15 8.82
C VAL A 71 -38.24 4.45 9.31
N LEU A 72 -38.30 3.11 9.31
CA LEU A 72 -39.47 2.36 9.81
C LEU A 72 -39.93 2.76 11.23
N PRO A 73 -39.05 2.82 12.25
CA PRO A 73 -39.45 3.17 13.62
C PRO A 73 -39.74 4.66 13.81
N LYS A 74 -39.52 5.49 12.79
CA LYS A 74 -39.92 6.91 12.83
C LYS A 74 -41.38 7.10 12.37
N TYR A 75 -41.88 6.18 11.55
CA TYR A 75 -43.24 6.24 11.00
C TYR A 75 -44.26 5.40 11.79
N PHE A 76 -43.81 4.50 12.66
CA PHE A 76 -44.61 3.71 13.60
C PHE A 76 -44.27 4.12 15.04
#